data_AF-A0A660UPK0-F1
#
_entry.id   AF-A0A660UPK0-F1
#
_cell.length_a   1.000
_cell.length_b   1.000
_cell.length_c   1.000
_cell.angle_alpha   90.00
_cell.angle_beta   90.00
_cell.angle_gamma   90.00
#
_symmetry.space_group_name_H-M   'P 1'
#
loop_
_entity.id
_entity.type
_entity.pdbx_description
1 polymer ?
#
loop_
_entity_poly.entity_id
_entity_poly.type
_entity_poly.pdbx_seq_one_letter_code
_entity_poly.pdbx_strand_id
1 'polypeptide(L)'
;MSQKERTKGGDLFIVDNSDADWKVRNYLHEWADIASRFDIATGFFEIGSLLDLDGHWQKLEKIRILMGDEVTHRTRAALLDAVKA
;
A
#
# COMPACT_ATOMS: atom_id res chain seq x y z
N MET A 1 -23.65 36.08 6.53
CA MET A 1 -22.31 35.91 5.94
C MET A 1 -21.83 34.52 6.32
N SER A 2 -21.85 33.58 5.36
CA SER A 2 -21.54 32.17 5.58
C SER A 2 -20.03 32.01 5.80
N GLN A 3 -19.62 31.59 7.00
CA GLN A 3 -18.26 31.10 7.22
C GLN A 3 -18.18 29.69 6.64
N LYS A 4 -17.45 29.57 5.53
CA LYS A 4 -17.05 28.29 4.95
C LYS A 4 -16.17 27.58 5.97
N GLU A 5 -16.69 26.56 6.63
CA GLU A 5 -15.89 25.65 7.45
C GLU A 5 -14.74 25.13 6.58
N ARG A 6 -13.50 25.52 6.92
CA ARG A 6 -12.32 24.88 6.36
C ARG A 6 -12.28 23.48 6.96
N THR A 7 -12.59 22.48 6.15
CA THR A 7 -12.30 21.08 6.46
C THR A 7 -10.84 21.00 6.89
N LYS A 8 -10.59 20.71 8.17
CA LYS A 8 -9.24 20.45 8.66
C LYS A 8 -8.72 19.25 7.89
N GLY A 9 -7.82 19.47 6.93
CA GLY A 9 -7.03 18.38 6.36
C GLY A 9 -6.37 17.66 7.53
N GLY A 10 -6.54 16.33 7.60
CA GLY A 10 -5.93 15.52 8.66
C GLY A 10 -4.44 15.81 8.76
N ASP A 11 -3.91 15.77 9.99
CA ASP A 11 -2.50 16.04 10.26
C ASP A 11 -1.63 15.26 9.26
N LEU A 12 -0.84 15.98 8.47
CA LEU A 12 0.00 15.39 7.45
C LEU A 12 1.03 14.47 8.12
N PHE A 13 0.93 13.19 7.83
CA PHE A 13 1.86 12.19 8.35
C PHE A 13 2.84 11.79 7.25
N ILE A 14 4.14 11.99 7.49
CA ILE A 14 5.22 11.66 6.56
C ILE A 14 6.10 10.59 7.21
N VAL A 15 6.38 9.53 6.47
CA VAL A 15 7.29 8.46 6.88
C VAL A 15 8.55 8.52 6.03
N ASP A 16 9.71 8.49 6.68
CA ASP A 16 11.00 8.47 6.02
C ASP A 16 11.79 7.22 6.41
N ASN A 17 12.10 6.37 5.43
CA ASN A 17 12.90 5.17 5.65
C ASN A 17 14.36 5.46 6.03
N SER A 18 14.83 6.71 5.97
CA SER A 18 16.15 7.11 6.48
C SER A 18 16.21 7.11 8.01
N ASP A 19 15.07 7.28 8.69
CA ASP A 19 14.94 7.26 10.15
C ASP A 19 15.21 5.85 10.71
N ALA A 20 15.78 5.73 11.91
CA ALA A 20 16.12 4.43 12.49
C ALA A 20 14.90 3.57 12.83
N ASP A 21 13.84 4.20 13.34
CA ASP A 21 12.68 3.53 13.93
C ASP A 21 11.44 3.62 13.02
N TRP A 22 11.31 4.71 12.26
CA TRP A 22 10.10 5.00 11.48
C TRP A 22 10.18 4.48 10.04
N LYS A 23 10.01 3.17 9.89
CA LYS A 23 10.02 2.51 8.59
C LYS A 23 8.61 2.40 8.00
N VAL A 24 8.47 2.69 6.70
CA VAL A 24 7.20 2.55 5.94
C VAL A 24 6.57 1.18 6.13
N ARG A 25 7.39 0.12 6.18
CA ARG A 25 6.92 -1.26 6.41
C ARG A 25 6.12 -1.40 7.71
N ASN A 26 6.57 -0.76 8.80
CA ASN A 26 5.92 -0.88 10.10
C ASN A 26 4.55 -0.19 10.08
N TYR A 27 4.46 0.97 9.41
CA TYR A 27 3.20 1.67 9.24
C TYR A 27 2.21 0.91 8.36
N LEU A 28 2.67 0.33 7.26
CA LEU A 28 1.80 -0.49 6.41
C LEU A 28 1.27 -1.72 7.17
N HIS A 29 2.07 -2.30 8.06
CA HIS A 29 1.65 -3.37 8.98
C HIS A 29 0.54 -2.91 9.93
N GLU A 30 0.78 -1.85 10.69
CA GLU A 30 -0.19 -1.30 11.64
C GLU A 30 -1.48 -0.87 10.93
N TRP A 31 -1.37 -0.26 9.76
CA TRP A 31 -2.52 0.19 8.99
C TRP A 31 -3.31 -0.97 8.40
N ALA A 32 -2.65 -2.08 8.06
CA ALA A 32 -3.33 -3.27 7.57
C ALA A 32 -4.23 -3.91 8.64
N ASP A 33 -3.94 -3.70 9.92
CA ASP A 33 -4.77 -4.18 11.04
C ASP A 33 -6.03 -3.33 11.25
N ILE A 34 -6.03 -2.08 10.81
CA ILE A 34 -7.10 -1.11 11.10
C ILE A 34 -7.95 -0.86 9.85
N ALA A 35 -7.36 -0.95 8.67
CA ALA A 35 -8.04 -0.67 7.42
C ALA A 35 -8.88 -1.86 6.95
N SER A 36 -10.00 -1.58 6.29
CA SER A 36 -10.76 -2.59 5.56
C SER A 36 -10.18 -2.83 4.16
N ARG A 37 -9.51 -1.84 3.56
CA ARG A 37 -9.07 -1.85 2.16
C ARG A 37 -7.85 -0.98 1.94
N PHE A 38 -6.99 -1.41 1.02
CA PHE A 38 -5.86 -0.61 0.52
C PHE A 38 -6.06 -0.29 -0.98
N ASP A 39 -5.90 0.98 -1.33
CA ASP A 39 -5.77 1.44 -2.72
C ASP A 39 -4.36 2.01 -2.88
N ILE A 40 -3.52 1.33 -3.67
CA ILE A 40 -2.10 1.63 -3.83
C ILE A 40 -1.86 2.08 -5.27
N ALA A 41 -1.18 3.21 -5.45
CA ALA A 41 -0.67 3.65 -6.74
C ALA A 41 0.86 3.65 -6.71
N THR A 42 1.49 2.84 -7.56
CA THR A 42 2.96 2.70 -7.60
C THR A 42 3.50 2.63 -9.02
N GLY A 43 4.68 3.21 -9.25
CA GLY A 43 5.39 3.08 -10.53
C GLY A 43 6.01 1.70 -10.72
N PHE A 44 6.52 1.11 -9.63
CA PHE A 44 7.14 -0.22 -9.61
C PHE A 44 6.40 -1.13 -8.63
N PHE A 45 6.11 -2.36 -9.05
CA PHE A 45 5.49 -3.35 -8.17
C PHE A 45 6.24 -4.68 -8.13
N GLU A 46 6.45 -5.17 -6.92
CA GLU A 46 6.99 -6.49 -6.65
C GLU A 46 6.06 -7.25 -5.71
N ILE A 47 5.54 -8.39 -6.15
CA ILE A 47 4.57 -9.18 -5.37
C ILE A 47 5.16 -9.71 -4.05
N GLY A 48 6.49 -9.88 -3.97
CA GLY A 48 7.21 -10.24 -2.75
C GLY A 48 7.03 -9.24 -1.61
N SER A 49 6.73 -7.97 -1.91
CA SER A 49 6.45 -6.94 -0.90
C SER A 49 5.21 -7.26 -0.03
N LEU A 50 4.28 -8.08 -0.53
CA LEU A 50 3.15 -8.57 0.28
C LEU A 50 3.60 -9.59 1.33
N LEU A 51 4.69 -10.33 1.09
CA LEU A 51 5.26 -11.22 2.11
C LEU A 51 5.91 -10.42 3.24
N ASP A 52 6.48 -9.26 2.94
CA ASP A 52 7.04 -8.35 3.96
C ASP A 52 5.95 -7.79 4.89
N LEU A 53 4.69 -7.79 4.43
CA LEU A 53 3.51 -7.49 5.25
C LEU A 53 3.06 -8.70 6.11
N ASP A 54 3.85 -9.77 6.21
CA ASP A 54 3.67 -10.95 7.09
C ASP A 54 2.22 -11.48 7.18
N GLY A 55 1.51 -11.46 6.05
CA GLY A 55 0.11 -11.89 5.99
C GLY A 55 -0.92 -10.91 6.59
N HIS A 56 -0.51 -9.79 7.21
CA HIS A 56 -1.42 -8.74 7.66
C HIS A 56 -2.27 -8.19 6.51
N TRP A 57 -1.71 -8.13 5.30
CA TRP A 57 -2.45 -7.74 4.10
C TRP A 57 -3.65 -8.64 3.80
N GLN A 58 -3.67 -9.89 4.28
CA GLN A 58 -4.82 -10.80 4.09
C GLN A 58 -6.02 -10.43 4.96
N LYS A 59 -5.83 -9.60 5.99
CA LYS A 59 -6.92 -9.07 6.83
C LYS A 59 -7.76 -8.04 6.07
N LEU A 60 -7.18 -7.44 5.03
CA LEU A 60 -7.87 -6.49 4.17
C LEU A 60 -8.92 -7.22 3.33
N GLU A 61 -10.15 -6.71 3.31
CA GLU A 61 -11.21 -7.22 2.44
C GLU A 61 -10.86 -7.07 0.96
N LYS A 62 -10.11 -6.02 0.63
CA LYS A 62 -9.77 -5.68 -0.75
C LYS A 62 -8.48 -4.89 -0.83
N ILE A 63 -7.61 -5.32 -1.72
CA ILE A 63 -6.43 -4.58 -2.14
C ILE A 63 -6.59 -4.25 -3.63
N ARG A 64 -6.44 -2.98 -3.97
CA ARG A 64 -6.34 -2.51 -5.35
C ARG A 64 -4.96 -1.91 -5.56
N ILE A 65 -4.30 -2.33 -6.62
CA ILE A 65 -3.00 -1.80 -7.00
C ILE A 65 -3.13 -1.25 -8.41
N LEU A 66 -2.95 0.06 -8.55
CA LEU A 66 -2.64 0.72 -9.81
C LEU A 66 -1.12 0.73 -9.95
N MET A 67 -0.60 -0.09 -10.85
CA MET A 67 0.83 -0.29 -11.07
C MET A 67 1.24 0.20 -12.45
N GLY A 68 2.46 0.73 -12.54
CA GLY A 68 3.10 1.06 -13.82
C GLY A 68 3.54 -0.18 -14.60
N ASP A 69 4.25 0.05 -15.71
CA ASP A 69 4.79 -1.02 -16.56
C ASP A 69 5.96 -1.76 -15.89
N GLU A 70 6.64 -1.12 -14.95
CA GLU A 70 7.82 -1.67 -14.29
C GLU A 70 7.44 -2.65 -13.17
N VAL A 71 7.86 -3.89 -13.33
CA VAL A 71 7.69 -4.97 -12.36
C VAL A 71 8.87 -5.91 -12.39
N THR A 72 9.10 -6.68 -11.32
CA THR A 72 10.08 -7.77 -11.40
C THR A 72 9.61 -8.88 -12.34
N HIS A 73 10.55 -9.56 -13.00
CA HIS A 73 10.24 -10.66 -13.91
C HIS A 73 9.37 -11.75 -13.26
N ARG A 74 9.63 -12.07 -11.99
CA ARG A 74 8.84 -13.03 -11.21
C ARG A 74 7.42 -12.54 -10.96
N THR A 75 7.26 -11.27 -10.61
CA THR A 75 5.94 -10.64 -10.42
C THR A 75 5.14 -10.67 -11.72
N ARG A 76 5.77 -10.31 -12.85
CA ARG A 76 5.14 -10.35 -14.17
C ARG A 76 4.65 -11.76 -14.52
N ALA A 77 5.48 -12.77 -14.31
CA ALA A 77 5.12 -14.16 -14.59
C ALA A 77 3.92 -14.59 -13.74
N ALA A 78 3.97 -14.35 -12.43
CA ALA A 78 2.88 -14.71 -11.50
C ALA A 78 1.56 -14.03 -11.87
N LEU A 79 1.58 -12.74 -12.22
CA LEU A 79 0.37 -12.02 -12.65
C LEU A 79 -0.20 -12.58 -13.96
N LEU A 80 0.65 -12.90 -14.94
CA LEU A 80 0.20 -13.48 -16.20
C LEU A 80 -0.38 -14.88 -16.02
N ASP A 81 0.21 -15.69 -15.15
CA ASP A 81 -0.31 -17.03 -14.85
C ASP A 81 -1.66 -16.94 -14.12
N ALA A 82 -1.80 -16.01 -13.16
CA ALA A 82 -3.04 -15.81 -12.42
C ALA A 82 -4.22 -15.34 -13.28
N VAL A 83 -3.96 -14.55 -14.34
CA VAL A 83 -5.02 -14.07 -15.26
C VAL A 83 -5.40 -15.10 -16.33
N LYS A 84 -4.52 -16.08 -16.60
CA LYS A 84 -4.82 -17.17 -17.55
C LYS A 84 -5.63 -18.31 -16.93
N ALA A 85 -5.60 -18.44 -15.60
CA ALA A 85 -6.37 -19.42 -14.83
C ALA A 85 -7.83 -19.01 -14.69
#